data_AF-A0A2V9CAS7-F1
#
_entry.id   AF-A0A2V9CAS7-F1
#
_cell.length_a   1.000
_cell.length_b   1.000
_cell.length_c   1.000
_cell.angle_alpha   90.00
_cell.angle_beta   90.00
_cell.angle_gamma   90.00
#
_symmetry.space_group_name_H-M   'P 1'
#
loop_
_entity.id
_entity.type
_entity.pdbx_description
1 polymer ?
#
loop_
_entity_poly.entity_id
_entity_poly.type
_entity_poly.pdbx_seq_one_letter_code
_entity_poly.pdbx_strand_id
1 'polypeptide(L)'
;MSGPNGHVRENSTSVAVASPAVSGTTVVPQFSAERVKELVAALEVPFHPSLIEWRVTNTTKNQLPVRGQVVPYTDQRAYTDRLNALFTPAGWTRKYTIHTSANFERSKDQKIVAKVLVTCEVTIFGLGSHSATGEEWADNDNAGTAAEAQAFKRACACFGLGRYLYCFTGTWVDLDDRKRPKTVPQLAGWATPEGWLQGLRPGREGNSTLSERTGASTGDSRQNGNAATAETGAMIRDIERMEQVVGKRMYRGLLKALARVWNPKDIRDPALQQKVLAHMQAADRGLRRAEAARDKTGLAAFAGVLQRLNLSSLDQADNLKTLQEIVVKLEAAAAAK
;
A
#
# COMPACT_ATOMS: atom_id res chain seq x y z
N MET A 1 22.12 -67.39 -15.89
CA MET A 1 23.07 -67.01 -16.95
C MET A 1 22.95 -65.48 -17.09
N SER A 2 23.72 -64.66 -16.39
CA SER A 2 25.18 -64.42 -16.43
C SER A 2 25.64 -63.67 -17.69
N GLY A 3 25.62 -62.33 -17.61
CA GLY A 3 26.56 -61.36 -18.24
C GLY A 3 26.57 -61.19 -19.77
N PRO A 4 27.25 -60.14 -20.31
CA PRO A 4 28.26 -59.30 -19.64
C PRO A 4 28.13 -57.77 -19.80
N ASN A 5 28.86 -57.08 -18.92
CA ASN A 5 29.28 -55.68 -18.97
C ASN A 5 30.15 -55.38 -20.21
N GLY A 6 30.13 -54.11 -20.65
CA GLY A 6 31.13 -53.53 -21.53
C GLY A 6 31.19 -52.00 -21.36
N HIS A 7 32.19 -51.53 -20.62
CA HIS A 7 32.68 -50.13 -20.68
C HIS A 7 33.28 -49.85 -22.08
N VAL A 8 33.34 -48.57 -22.50
CA VAL A 8 34.60 -47.84 -22.79
C VAL A 8 34.37 -46.53 -23.61
N ARG A 9 34.98 -45.46 -23.08
CA ARG A 9 35.55 -44.23 -23.69
C ARG A 9 34.67 -43.06 -24.15
N GLU A 10 34.79 -42.00 -23.36
CA GLU A 10 34.93 -40.62 -23.83
C GLU A 10 36.03 -40.53 -24.91
N ASN A 11 35.73 -39.89 -26.03
CA ASN A 11 36.74 -39.15 -26.75
C ASN A 11 36.12 -37.91 -27.42
N SER A 12 36.73 -36.78 -27.09
CA SER A 12 36.35 -35.43 -27.44
C SER A 12 36.49 -35.17 -28.94
N THR A 13 35.49 -34.58 -29.58
CA THR A 13 35.73 -33.70 -30.74
C THR A 13 34.64 -32.64 -30.81
N SER A 14 35.02 -31.44 -30.35
CA SER A 14 34.26 -30.20 -30.50
C SER A 14 34.18 -29.82 -31.97
N VAL A 15 32.97 -29.78 -32.53
CA VAL A 15 32.70 -29.04 -33.76
C VAL A 15 31.62 -28.02 -33.43
N ALA A 16 32.08 -26.81 -33.10
CA ALA A 16 31.23 -25.66 -32.88
C ALA A 16 30.59 -25.24 -34.22
N VAL A 17 29.31 -25.57 -34.40
CA VAL A 17 28.49 -24.96 -35.45
C VAL A 17 27.99 -23.63 -34.91
N ALA A 18 28.68 -22.55 -35.28
CA ALA A 18 28.25 -21.20 -34.98
C ALA A 18 26.91 -20.93 -35.68
N SER A 19 25.83 -20.85 -34.89
CA SER A 19 24.56 -20.31 -35.35
C SER A 19 24.69 -18.79 -35.51
N PRO A 20 24.25 -18.18 -36.62
CA PRO A 20 24.34 -16.74 -36.78
C PRO A 20 23.40 -16.08 -35.76
N ALA A 21 23.99 -15.23 -34.91
CA ALA A 21 23.25 -14.37 -34.01
C ALA A 21 22.43 -13.39 -34.86
N VAL A 22 21.11 -13.62 -34.91
CA VAL A 22 20.17 -12.61 -35.38
C VAL A 22 20.13 -11.54 -34.30
N SER A 23 20.97 -10.51 -34.44
CA SER A 23 20.87 -9.26 -33.71
C SER A 23 19.64 -8.50 -34.20
N GLY A 24 18.46 -9.03 -33.87
CA GLY A 24 17.22 -8.28 -33.93
C GLY A 24 17.19 -7.36 -32.72
N THR A 25 17.45 -6.07 -32.92
CA THR A 25 17.06 -5.05 -31.96
C THR A 25 15.54 -5.14 -31.83
N THR A 26 15.05 -5.82 -30.79
CA THR A 26 13.62 -5.81 -30.46
C THR A 26 13.27 -4.37 -30.12
N VAL A 27 12.70 -3.65 -31.09
CA VAL A 27 12.11 -2.33 -30.87
C VAL A 27 10.97 -2.56 -29.91
N VAL A 28 11.20 -2.29 -28.62
CA VAL A 28 10.13 -2.34 -27.62
C VAL A 28 9.10 -1.30 -28.05
N PRO A 29 7.84 -1.68 -28.30
CA PRO A 29 6.82 -0.72 -28.70
C PRO A 29 6.70 0.34 -27.61
N GLN A 30 7.00 1.58 -27.98
CA GLN A 30 6.97 2.71 -27.05
C GLN A 30 5.61 3.39 -27.18
N PHE A 31 4.79 3.30 -26.13
CA PHE A 31 3.50 3.99 -26.08
C PHE A 31 3.70 5.50 -25.94
N SER A 32 2.77 6.29 -26.49
CA SER A 32 2.71 7.73 -26.21
C SER A 32 2.40 7.98 -24.73
N ALA A 33 2.73 9.17 -24.22
CA ALA A 33 2.49 9.53 -22.82
C ALA A 33 0.99 9.47 -22.47
N GLU A 34 0.13 9.90 -23.40
CA GLU A 34 -1.33 9.85 -23.28
C GLU A 34 -1.80 8.40 -23.18
N ARG A 35 -1.26 7.51 -24.03
CA ARG A 35 -1.60 6.10 -24.02
C ARG A 35 -1.13 5.41 -22.74
N VAL A 36 0.06 5.74 -22.24
CA VAL A 36 0.55 5.26 -20.93
C VAL A 36 -0.43 5.68 -19.82
N LYS A 37 -0.86 6.94 -19.81
CA LYS A 37 -1.81 7.45 -18.81
C LYS A 37 -3.15 6.71 -18.85
N GLU A 38 -3.68 6.44 -20.04
CA GLU A 38 -4.90 5.64 -20.23
C GLU A 38 -4.75 4.20 -19.72
N LEU A 39 -3.66 3.53 -20.08
CA LEU A 39 -3.39 2.14 -19.70
C LEU A 39 -3.20 2.00 -18.19
N VAL A 40 -2.46 2.92 -17.57
CA VAL A 40 -2.31 2.96 -16.11
C VAL A 40 -3.65 3.22 -15.42
N ALA A 41 -4.45 4.17 -15.92
CA ALA A 41 -5.79 4.42 -15.37
C ALA A 41 -6.71 3.19 -15.51
N ALA A 42 -6.63 2.46 -16.61
CA ALA A 42 -7.40 1.22 -16.83
C ALA A 42 -6.95 0.07 -15.93
N LEU A 43 -5.65 -0.03 -15.61
CA LEU A 43 -5.12 -0.99 -14.64
C LEU A 43 -5.61 -0.71 -13.22
N GLU A 44 -5.78 0.56 -12.85
CA GLU A 44 -6.26 0.96 -11.52
C GLU A 44 -7.74 0.67 -11.28
N VAL A 45 -8.54 0.45 -12.33
CA VAL A 45 -9.98 0.16 -12.20
C VAL A 45 -10.18 -1.11 -11.36
N PRO A 46 -11.02 -1.08 -10.31
CA PRO A 46 -11.33 -2.25 -9.51
C PRO A 46 -11.81 -3.46 -10.33
N PHE A 47 -11.64 -4.65 -9.76
CA PHE A 47 -12.23 -5.84 -10.35
C PHE A 47 -13.76 -5.79 -10.16
N HIS A 48 -14.48 -6.45 -11.06
CA HIS A 48 -15.93 -6.60 -10.90
C HIS A 48 -16.23 -7.30 -9.57
N PRO A 49 -17.24 -6.88 -8.79
CA PRO A 49 -17.55 -7.46 -7.48
C PRO A 49 -17.73 -8.98 -7.47
N SER A 50 -18.19 -9.58 -8.58
CA SER A 50 -18.34 -11.04 -8.70
C SER A 50 -17.01 -11.81 -8.70
N LEU A 51 -15.88 -11.14 -8.90
CA LEU A 51 -14.54 -11.73 -8.84
C LEU A 51 -13.90 -11.57 -7.45
N ILE A 52 -14.62 -10.97 -6.50
CA ILE A 52 -14.10 -10.66 -5.18
C ILE A 52 -14.51 -11.75 -4.19
N GLU A 53 -13.49 -12.31 -3.55
CA GLU A 53 -13.62 -13.30 -2.50
C GLU A 53 -13.12 -12.72 -1.18
N TRP A 54 -13.49 -13.36 -0.07
CA TRP A 54 -13.16 -12.89 1.27
C TRP A 54 -12.36 -13.95 2.01
N ARG A 55 -11.15 -13.58 2.44
CA ARG A 55 -10.28 -14.46 3.22
C ARG A 55 -10.20 -14.00 4.66
N VAL A 56 -10.22 -14.95 5.58
CA VAL A 56 -9.93 -14.70 6.99
C VAL A 56 -8.41 -14.54 7.15
N THR A 57 -7.97 -13.43 7.74
CA THR A 57 -6.55 -13.14 7.98
C THR A 57 -6.16 -13.28 9.44
N ASN A 58 -7.04 -12.84 10.34
CA ASN A 58 -6.85 -12.91 11.79
C ASN A 58 -8.08 -13.52 12.44
N THR A 59 -7.90 -14.19 13.58
CA THR A 59 -9.01 -14.74 14.39
C THR A 59 -8.86 -14.31 15.84
N THR A 60 -9.97 -14.07 16.53
CA THR A 60 -9.94 -13.82 17.98
C THR A 60 -9.40 -15.05 18.71
N LYS A 61 -8.62 -14.82 19.77
CA LYS A 61 -8.17 -15.88 20.68
C LYS A 61 -9.08 -15.90 21.89
N ASN A 62 -9.53 -17.10 22.29
CA ASN A 62 -10.25 -17.35 23.54
C ASN A 62 -11.50 -16.45 23.75
N GLN A 63 -12.23 -16.16 22.66
CA GLN A 63 -13.49 -15.40 22.70
C GLN A 63 -14.59 -16.17 21.97
N LEU A 64 -15.80 -16.16 22.54
CA LEU A 64 -17.02 -16.76 21.98
C LEU A 64 -18.05 -15.65 21.72
N PRO A 65 -18.64 -15.56 20.51
CA PRO A 65 -18.31 -16.38 19.33
C PRO A 65 -16.92 -16.08 18.77
N VAL A 66 -16.31 -17.07 18.11
CA VAL A 66 -15.02 -16.87 17.41
C VAL A 66 -15.27 -15.92 16.24
N ARG A 67 -14.48 -14.85 16.16
CA ARG A 67 -14.57 -13.86 15.09
C ARG A 67 -13.32 -13.91 14.23
N GLY A 68 -13.49 -13.63 12.95
CA GLY A 68 -12.41 -13.54 11.98
C GLY A 68 -12.39 -12.16 11.34
N GLN A 69 -11.21 -11.59 11.19
CA GLN A 69 -11.01 -10.42 10.34
C GLN A 69 -10.94 -10.90 8.90
N VAL A 70 -11.89 -10.47 8.07
CA VAL A 70 -11.91 -10.78 6.65
C VAL A 70 -11.42 -9.61 5.82
N VAL A 71 -10.68 -9.91 4.76
CA VAL A 71 -10.24 -8.93 3.76
C VAL A 71 -10.62 -9.41 2.36
N PRO A 72 -10.99 -8.50 1.45
CA PRO A 72 -11.27 -8.87 0.08
C PRO A 72 -9.96 -9.25 -0.62
N TYR A 73 -10.04 -10.23 -1.51
CA TYR A 73 -8.99 -10.58 -2.44
C TYR A 73 -9.60 -11.06 -3.75
N THR A 74 -8.76 -11.17 -4.77
CA THR A 74 -9.14 -11.75 -6.06
C THR A 74 -8.19 -12.88 -6.42
N ASP A 75 -8.70 -13.88 -7.12
CA ASP A 75 -7.91 -14.95 -7.71
C ASP A 75 -6.90 -14.38 -8.73
N GLN A 76 -5.77 -15.08 -8.90
CA GLN A 76 -4.74 -14.63 -9.82
C GLN A 76 -5.19 -14.59 -11.28
N ARG A 77 -6.19 -15.39 -11.68
CA ARG A 77 -6.70 -15.40 -13.06
C ARG A 77 -7.26 -14.06 -13.47
N ALA A 78 -7.98 -13.35 -12.58
CA ALA A 78 -8.50 -12.02 -12.90
C ALA A 78 -7.40 -11.00 -13.23
N TYR A 79 -6.22 -11.14 -12.61
CA TYR A 79 -5.05 -10.30 -12.92
C TYR A 79 -4.52 -10.64 -14.31
N THR A 80 -4.34 -11.92 -14.61
CA THR A 80 -3.95 -12.42 -15.93
C THR A 80 -4.93 -11.96 -17.02
N ASP A 81 -6.23 -12.08 -16.77
CA ASP A 81 -7.29 -11.70 -17.72
C ASP A 81 -7.27 -10.19 -17.97
N ARG A 82 -7.09 -9.36 -16.93
CA ARG A 82 -6.96 -7.90 -17.10
C ARG A 82 -5.71 -7.53 -17.91
N LEU A 83 -4.58 -8.16 -17.64
CA LEU A 83 -3.34 -7.94 -18.40
C LEU A 83 -3.52 -8.35 -19.87
N ASN A 84 -4.13 -9.51 -20.12
CA ASN A 84 -4.43 -9.98 -21.46
C ASN A 84 -5.41 -9.05 -22.20
N ALA A 85 -6.43 -8.54 -21.52
CA ALA A 85 -7.39 -7.62 -22.12
C ALA A 85 -6.76 -6.28 -22.52
N LEU A 86 -5.82 -5.76 -21.72
CA LEU A 86 -5.19 -4.45 -21.96
C LEU A 86 -3.98 -4.52 -22.89
N PHE A 87 -3.20 -5.60 -22.83
CA PHE A 87 -1.91 -5.71 -23.50
C PHE A 87 -1.80 -6.89 -24.47
N THR A 88 -2.81 -7.76 -24.56
CA THR A 88 -2.74 -9.10 -25.17
C THR A 88 -1.81 -10.05 -24.41
N PRO A 89 -1.94 -11.38 -24.58
CA PRO A 89 -1.01 -12.34 -23.98
C PRO A 89 0.46 -12.14 -24.40
N ALA A 90 0.72 -11.50 -25.54
CA ALA A 90 2.06 -11.22 -26.02
C ALA A 90 2.63 -9.86 -25.54
N GLY A 91 1.82 -8.99 -24.93
CA GLY A 91 2.25 -7.65 -24.51
C GLY A 91 2.83 -7.58 -23.10
N TRP A 92 2.86 -8.70 -22.38
CA TRP A 92 3.44 -8.76 -21.04
C TRP A 92 4.05 -10.14 -20.79
N THR A 93 4.94 -10.22 -19.81
CA THR A 93 5.54 -11.48 -19.36
C THR A 93 5.75 -11.44 -17.84
N ARG A 94 6.00 -12.62 -17.26
CA ARG A 94 6.40 -12.76 -15.87
C ARG A 94 7.50 -13.80 -15.72
N LYS A 95 8.40 -13.55 -14.78
CA LYS A 95 9.49 -14.47 -14.41
C LYS A 95 9.44 -14.71 -12.91
N TYR A 96 9.64 -15.97 -12.51
CA TYR A 96 9.72 -16.36 -11.11
C TYR A 96 11.13 -16.81 -10.76
N THR A 97 11.57 -16.42 -9.57
CA THR A 97 12.73 -16.99 -8.89
C THR A 97 12.26 -17.55 -7.55
N ILE A 98 12.53 -18.84 -7.32
CA ILE A 98 12.08 -19.56 -6.13
C ILE A 98 13.29 -19.87 -5.26
N HIS A 99 13.18 -19.54 -3.97
CA HIS A 99 14.16 -19.84 -2.94
C HIS A 99 13.47 -20.55 -1.78
N THR A 100 14.16 -21.50 -1.15
CA THR A 100 13.72 -22.10 0.11
C THR A 100 14.70 -21.68 1.19
N SER A 101 14.20 -21.18 2.32
CA SER A 101 15.07 -20.83 3.44
C SER A 101 15.65 -22.07 4.10
N ALA A 102 16.66 -21.88 4.96
CA ALA A 102 16.99 -22.89 5.97
C ALA A 102 15.77 -23.15 6.87
N ASN A 103 15.77 -24.30 7.55
CA ASN A 103 14.78 -24.59 8.58
C ASN A 103 15.00 -23.70 9.80
N PHE A 104 13.91 -23.18 10.38
CA PHE A 104 13.95 -22.42 11.63
C PHE A 104 12.67 -22.63 12.43
N GLU A 105 12.74 -22.30 13.71
CA GLU A 105 11.62 -22.45 14.64
C GLU A 105 10.57 -21.35 14.40
N ARG A 106 9.33 -21.77 14.08
CA ARG A 106 8.19 -20.89 13.86
C ARG A 106 7.62 -20.43 15.20
N SER A 107 7.69 -19.12 15.47
CA SER A 107 7.23 -18.51 16.74
C SER A 107 5.79 -18.82 17.16
N LYS A 108 4.90 -19.13 16.20
CA LYS A 108 3.48 -19.39 16.45
C LYS A 108 3.23 -20.72 17.17
N ASP A 109 3.99 -21.77 16.84
CA ASP A 109 3.75 -23.15 17.27
C ASP A 109 5.03 -23.95 17.55
N GLN A 110 6.19 -23.30 17.55
CA GLN A 110 7.51 -23.88 17.81
C GLN A 110 7.91 -25.03 16.87
N LYS A 111 7.30 -25.12 15.69
CA LYS A 111 7.68 -26.10 14.68
C LYS A 111 8.93 -25.66 13.93
N ILE A 112 9.86 -26.59 13.70
CA ILE A 112 11.01 -26.40 12.81
C ILE A 112 10.55 -26.60 11.37
N VAL A 113 10.53 -25.53 10.58
CA VAL A 113 10.03 -25.56 9.20
C VAL A 113 10.71 -24.48 8.34
N ALA A 114 10.92 -24.78 7.06
CA ALA A 114 11.43 -23.81 6.09
C ALA A 114 10.31 -22.88 5.55
N LYS A 115 10.69 -21.79 4.91
CA LYS A 115 9.81 -20.97 4.08
C LYS A 115 10.15 -21.11 2.61
N VAL A 116 9.12 -21.18 1.77
CA VAL A 116 9.22 -20.97 0.33
C VAL A 116 9.09 -19.47 0.09
N LEU A 117 10.08 -18.88 -0.56
CA LEU A 117 10.10 -17.48 -0.98
C LEU A 117 10.10 -17.43 -2.50
N VAL A 118 9.17 -16.67 -3.07
CA VAL A 118 9.06 -16.48 -4.51
C VAL A 118 9.20 -15.00 -4.82
N THR A 119 10.13 -14.66 -5.71
CA THR A 119 10.18 -13.34 -6.34
C THR A 119 9.53 -13.44 -7.71
N CYS A 120 8.51 -12.61 -7.96
CA CYS A 120 7.90 -12.46 -9.27
C CYS A 120 8.34 -11.13 -9.86
N GLU A 121 8.84 -11.13 -11.08
CA GLU A 121 9.01 -9.94 -11.92
C GLU A 121 7.93 -9.95 -13.00
N VAL A 122 7.14 -8.89 -13.10
CA VAL A 122 6.14 -8.68 -14.13
C VAL A 122 6.62 -7.54 -15.03
N THR A 123 6.70 -7.81 -16.32
CA THR A 123 7.11 -6.85 -17.34
C THR A 123 5.95 -6.63 -18.30
N ILE A 124 5.50 -5.39 -18.44
CA ILE A 124 4.52 -4.98 -19.44
C ILE A 124 5.29 -4.19 -20.50
N PHE A 125 5.30 -4.69 -21.74
CA PHE A 125 6.06 -4.05 -22.81
C PHE A 125 5.53 -2.64 -23.05
N GLY A 126 6.42 -1.65 -23.05
CA GLY A 126 6.07 -0.23 -23.15
C GLY A 126 5.69 0.46 -21.83
N LEU A 127 5.51 -0.27 -20.72
CA LEU A 127 5.24 0.30 -19.38
C LEU A 127 6.37 0.03 -18.37
N GLY A 128 7.20 -1.00 -18.61
CA GLY A 128 8.35 -1.35 -17.79
C GLY A 128 8.11 -2.58 -16.91
N SER A 129 8.92 -2.71 -15.86
CA SER A 129 8.97 -3.91 -15.03
C SER A 129 8.88 -3.58 -13.55
N HIS A 130 8.14 -4.41 -12.81
CA HIS A 130 8.08 -4.37 -11.36
C HIS A 130 8.21 -5.76 -10.78
N SER A 131 8.82 -5.86 -9.60
CA SER A 131 8.97 -7.11 -8.89
C SER A 131 8.45 -7.02 -7.46
N ALA A 132 8.02 -8.17 -6.94
CA ALA A 132 7.63 -8.30 -5.55
C ALA A 132 7.83 -9.74 -5.08
N THR A 133 7.76 -9.92 -3.76
CA THR A 133 7.95 -11.22 -3.13
C THR A 133 6.65 -11.76 -2.55
N GLY A 134 6.52 -13.08 -2.55
CA GLY A 134 5.53 -13.84 -1.83
C GLY A 134 6.22 -14.91 -1.00
N GLU A 135 5.58 -15.32 0.08
CA GLU A 135 6.13 -16.30 1.00
C GLU A 135 5.06 -17.20 1.57
N GLU A 136 5.43 -18.44 1.84
CA GLU A 136 4.59 -19.40 2.56
C GLU A 136 5.47 -20.41 3.30
N TRP A 137 4.95 -20.97 4.39
CA TRP A 137 5.63 -22.05 5.11
C TRP A 137 5.63 -23.34 4.29
N ALA A 138 6.75 -24.05 4.30
CA ALA A 138 6.93 -25.27 3.51
C ALA A 138 6.05 -26.46 3.99
N ASP A 139 5.45 -26.37 5.19
CA ASP A 139 4.49 -27.35 5.71
C ASP A 139 3.05 -27.13 5.23
N ASN A 140 2.83 -26.17 4.32
CA ASN A 140 1.58 -26.01 3.58
C ASN A 140 1.66 -26.75 2.24
N ASP A 141 0.72 -27.66 1.98
CA ASP A 141 0.66 -28.44 0.73
C ASP A 141 0.67 -27.56 -0.54
N ASN A 142 0.20 -26.32 -0.43
CA ASN A 142 0.14 -25.35 -1.52
C ASN A 142 1.23 -24.26 -1.45
N ALA A 143 2.28 -24.44 -0.65
CA ALA A 143 3.27 -23.41 -0.35
C ALA A 143 3.82 -22.68 -1.58
N GLY A 144 4.28 -23.43 -2.58
CA GLY A 144 4.82 -22.87 -3.82
C GLY A 144 3.79 -22.01 -4.56
N THR A 145 2.60 -22.56 -4.79
CA THR A 145 1.53 -21.85 -5.51
C THR A 145 1.00 -20.63 -4.76
N ALA A 146 0.92 -20.70 -3.43
CA ALA A 146 0.49 -19.59 -2.58
C ALA A 146 1.52 -18.45 -2.61
N ALA A 147 2.81 -18.77 -2.46
CA ALA A 147 3.89 -17.78 -2.56
C ALA A 147 3.97 -17.16 -3.96
N GLU A 148 3.83 -17.97 -5.02
CA GLU A 148 3.79 -17.49 -6.41
C GLU A 148 2.65 -16.49 -6.65
N ALA A 149 1.41 -16.86 -6.27
CA ALA A 149 0.25 -16.01 -6.45
C ALA A 149 0.33 -14.72 -5.63
N GLN A 150 0.91 -14.77 -4.42
CA GLN A 150 1.19 -13.58 -3.62
C GLN A 150 2.18 -12.65 -4.32
N ALA A 151 3.31 -13.19 -4.80
CA ALA A 151 4.36 -12.43 -5.47
C ALA A 151 3.83 -11.75 -6.73
N PHE A 152 3.09 -12.49 -7.56
CA PHE A 152 2.50 -11.99 -8.80
C PHE A 152 1.52 -10.83 -8.54
N LYS A 153 0.55 -11.02 -7.62
CA LYS A 153 -0.44 -9.98 -7.31
C LYS A 153 0.20 -8.73 -6.70
N ARG A 154 1.25 -8.88 -5.88
CA ARG A 154 2.01 -7.76 -5.32
C ARG A 154 2.79 -6.99 -6.39
N ALA A 155 3.41 -7.69 -7.35
CA ALA A 155 4.11 -7.05 -8.47
C ALA A 155 3.13 -6.29 -9.38
N CYS A 156 1.95 -6.85 -9.65
CA CYS A 156 0.88 -6.16 -10.38
C CYS A 156 0.40 -4.88 -9.68
N ALA A 157 0.34 -4.88 -8.33
CA ALA A 157 -0.09 -3.71 -7.57
C ALA A 157 0.84 -2.49 -7.72
N CYS A 158 2.10 -2.69 -8.11
CA CYS A 158 3.01 -1.60 -8.45
C CYS A 158 2.56 -0.82 -9.70
N PHE A 159 1.89 -1.49 -10.65
CA PHE A 159 1.25 -0.87 -11.81
C PHE A 159 -0.17 -0.34 -11.53
N GLY A 160 -0.67 -0.46 -10.29
CA GLY A 160 -2.04 -0.09 -9.90
C GLY A 160 -3.05 -1.25 -9.94
N LEU A 161 -2.75 -2.33 -10.65
CA LEU A 161 -3.65 -3.48 -10.80
C LEU A 161 -3.90 -4.20 -9.48
N GLY A 162 -5.16 -4.18 -9.02
CA GLY A 162 -5.56 -4.75 -7.75
C GLY A 162 -5.04 -4.01 -6.52
N ARG A 163 -4.40 -2.84 -6.69
CA ARG A 163 -3.82 -2.05 -5.60
C ARG A 163 -4.88 -1.57 -4.61
N TYR A 164 -6.10 -1.29 -5.07
CA TYR A 164 -7.21 -0.84 -4.23
C TYR A 164 -7.59 -1.84 -3.12
N LEU A 165 -7.32 -3.15 -3.31
CA LEU A 165 -7.57 -4.19 -2.30
C LEU A 165 -6.74 -3.98 -1.02
N TYR A 166 -5.59 -3.31 -1.13
CA TYR A 166 -4.74 -2.97 0.01
C TYR A 166 -5.26 -1.77 0.82
N CYS A 167 -6.29 -1.06 0.33
CA CYS A 167 -6.94 0.02 1.08
C CYS A 167 -7.91 -0.51 2.15
N PHE A 168 -8.24 -1.80 2.14
CA PHE A 168 -9.09 -2.42 3.15
C PHE A 168 -8.28 -2.75 4.40
N THR A 169 -8.75 -2.25 5.55
CA THR A 169 -8.20 -2.62 6.87
C THR A 169 -8.78 -3.93 7.41
N GLY A 170 -9.79 -4.47 6.74
CA GLY A 170 -10.49 -5.71 7.10
C GLY A 170 -11.66 -5.51 8.05
N THR A 171 -12.66 -6.38 7.94
CA THR A 171 -13.91 -6.32 8.71
C THR A 171 -14.00 -7.54 9.62
N TRP A 172 -14.35 -7.34 10.89
CA TRP A 172 -14.56 -8.45 11.82
C TRP A 172 -15.95 -9.05 11.65
N VAL A 173 -16.01 -10.33 11.34
CA VAL A 173 -17.25 -11.11 11.17
C VAL A 173 -17.22 -12.36 12.02
N ASP A 174 -18.39 -12.89 12.35
CA ASP A 174 -18.49 -14.14 13.09
C ASP A 174 -18.13 -15.32 12.19
N LEU A 175 -17.44 -16.31 12.75
CA LEU A 175 -17.06 -17.53 12.05
C LEU A 175 -17.99 -18.69 12.42
N ASP A 176 -18.19 -19.59 11.47
CA ASP A 176 -18.80 -20.90 11.71
C ASP A 176 -17.81 -21.88 12.35
N ASP A 177 -18.29 -23.09 12.68
CA ASP A 177 -17.47 -24.12 13.32
C ASP A 177 -16.32 -24.61 12.42
N ARG A 178 -16.39 -24.32 11.11
CA ARG A 178 -15.35 -24.58 10.11
C ARG A 178 -14.44 -23.38 9.87
N LYS A 179 -14.52 -22.34 10.71
CA LYS A 179 -13.76 -21.08 10.63
C LYS A 179 -14.02 -20.26 9.36
N ARG A 180 -15.19 -20.43 8.74
CA ARG A 180 -15.61 -19.66 7.57
C ARG A 180 -16.47 -18.46 7.99
N PRO A 181 -16.41 -17.33 7.29
CA PRO A 181 -17.26 -16.18 7.56
C PRO A 181 -18.75 -16.55 7.47
N LYS A 182 -19.53 -16.25 8.51
CA LYS A 182 -21.00 -16.38 8.48
C LYS A 182 -21.66 -15.28 7.64
N THR A 183 -21.02 -14.12 7.56
CA THR A 183 -21.47 -12.98 6.76
C THR A 183 -20.35 -12.53 5.85
N VAL A 184 -20.72 -12.20 4.61
CA VAL A 184 -19.82 -11.63 3.61
C VAL A 184 -20.01 -10.12 3.63
N PRO A 185 -18.97 -9.32 3.93
CA PRO A 185 -19.08 -7.87 3.89
C PRO A 185 -19.37 -7.36 2.48
N GLN A 186 -20.04 -6.22 2.39
CA GLN A 186 -20.20 -5.53 1.12
C GLN A 186 -18.94 -4.73 0.78
N LEU A 187 -18.62 -4.64 -0.51
CA LEU A 187 -17.57 -3.74 -0.98
C LEU A 187 -18.04 -2.30 -0.86
N ALA A 188 -17.11 -1.41 -0.51
CA ALA A 188 -17.37 0.02 -0.53
C ALA A 188 -17.64 0.50 -1.96
N GLY A 189 -18.41 1.57 -2.13
CA GLY A 189 -18.81 2.08 -3.46
C GLY A 189 -17.60 2.40 -4.35
N TRP A 190 -16.55 2.99 -3.77
CA TRP A 190 -15.29 3.25 -4.47
C TRP A 190 -14.52 2.01 -4.92
N ALA A 191 -14.81 0.83 -4.37
CA ALA A 191 -14.14 -0.43 -4.69
C ALA A 191 -14.87 -1.22 -5.80
N THR A 192 -15.62 -0.52 -6.65
CA THR A 192 -16.33 -1.06 -7.82
C THR A 192 -15.84 -0.35 -9.09
N PRO A 193 -15.92 -0.99 -10.28
CA PRO A 193 -15.59 -0.32 -11.54
C PRO A 193 -16.38 0.97 -11.74
N GLU A 194 -17.69 0.93 -11.49
CA GLU A 194 -18.61 2.05 -11.68
C GLU A 194 -18.26 3.22 -10.76
N GLY A 195 -18.12 2.94 -9.46
CA GLY A 195 -17.77 3.97 -8.48
C GLY A 195 -16.39 4.57 -8.72
N TRP A 196 -15.42 3.75 -9.12
CA TRP A 196 -14.08 4.23 -9.47
C TRP A 196 -14.09 5.14 -10.70
N LEU A 197 -14.85 4.79 -11.74
CA LEU A 197 -14.97 5.63 -12.95
C LEU A 197 -15.72 6.94 -12.66
N GLN A 198 -16.61 6.96 -11.67
CA GLN A 198 -17.25 8.17 -11.14
C GLN A 198 -16.35 9.02 -10.24
N GLY A 199 -15.10 8.61 -10.00
CA GLY A 199 -14.13 9.36 -9.20
C GLY A 199 -14.19 9.09 -7.69
N LEU A 200 -14.98 8.10 -7.24
CA LEU A 200 -14.95 7.64 -5.85
C LEU A 200 -13.60 6.99 -5.57
N ARG A 201 -13.00 7.32 -4.42
CA ARG A 201 -11.68 6.82 -4.03
C ARG A 201 -11.66 6.50 -2.54
N PRO A 202 -10.84 5.54 -2.10
CA PRO A 202 -10.70 5.23 -0.68
C PRO A 202 -10.32 6.48 0.12
N GLY A 203 -11.05 6.74 1.21
CA GLY A 203 -10.83 7.89 2.09
C GLY A 203 -11.57 9.19 1.72
N ARG A 204 -12.36 9.21 0.62
CA ARG A 204 -13.35 10.26 0.33
C ARG A 204 -14.76 9.95 0.83
N GLU A 205 -15.09 8.70 1.06
CA GLU A 205 -16.34 8.26 1.72
C GLU A 205 -16.10 8.17 3.24
N GLY A 206 -16.49 9.21 3.97
CA GLY A 206 -16.32 9.26 5.43
C GLY A 206 -17.18 10.30 6.13
N ASN A 207 -18.26 10.77 5.50
CA ASN A 207 -19.30 11.56 6.13
C ASN A 207 -20.67 10.93 5.84
N SER A 208 -20.92 9.75 6.43
CA SER A 208 -22.27 9.35 6.81
C SER A 208 -22.20 8.15 7.76
N THR A 209 -22.93 8.30 8.87
CA THR A 209 -23.24 7.29 9.91
C THR A 209 -22.12 6.90 10.88
N LEU A 210 -21.83 7.86 11.78
CA LEU A 210 -21.51 7.58 13.17
C LEU A 210 -22.66 6.74 13.77
N SER A 211 -22.33 5.62 14.42
CA SER A 211 -23.18 5.09 15.48
C SER A 211 -22.31 4.88 16.71
N GLU A 212 -22.58 5.72 17.70
CA GLU A 212 -21.99 5.73 19.03
C GLU A 212 -22.23 4.40 19.73
N ARG A 213 -21.21 3.92 20.47
CA ARG A 213 -21.43 3.36 21.81
C ARG A 213 -20.17 3.50 22.66
N THR A 214 -20.30 4.39 23.62
CA THR A 214 -19.51 4.58 24.83
C THR A 214 -19.56 3.35 25.74
N GLY A 215 -18.51 3.17 26.55
CA GLY A 215 -18.51 2.22 27.67
C GLY A 215 -17.10 1.86 28.16
N ALA A 216 -16.64 2.54 29.21
CA ALA A 216 -15.35 2.39 29.87
C ALA A 216 -15.25 1.15 30.79
N SER A 217 -14.03 0.65 31.04
CA SER A 217 -13.48 0.47 32.40
C SER A 217 -12.05 -0.12 32.38
N THR A 218 -11.16 0.71 32.94
CA THR A 218 -10.01 0.49 33.85
C THR A 218 -9.64 -0.92 34.32
N GLY A 219 -8.33 -1.19 34.33
CA GLY A 219 -7.66 -2.27 35.07
C GLY A 219 -6.14 -2.09 35.05
N ASP A 220 -5.60 -1.52 36.12
CA ASP A 220 -4.18 -1.23 36.39
C ASP A 220 -3.45 -2.46 36.95
N SER A 221 -2.22 -2.74 36.50
CA SER A 221 -1.04 -2.98 37.37
C SER A 221 0.20 -3.50 36.61
N ARG A 222 1.15 -2.57 36.41
CA ARG A 222 2.61 -2.64 36.69
C ARG A 222 3.41 -3.92 36.35
N GLN A 223 4.45 -3.78 35.51
CA GLN A 223 5.82 -3.47 35.98
C GLN A 223 6.84 -3.36 34.81
N ASN A 224 7.44 -2.18 34.74
CA ASN A 224 8.87 -1.91 34.65
C ASN A 224 9.70 -2.45 33.46
N GLY A 225 9.77 -1.61 32.42
CA GLY A 225 10.84 -1.59 31.41
C GLY A 225 10.74 -0.43 30.41
N ASN A 226 9.87 0.56 30.67
CA ASN A 226 9.05 1.12 29.60
C ASN A 226 9.03 2.66 29.48
N ALA A 227 10.02 3.39 30.02
CA ALA A 227 10.00 4.86 29.96
C ALA A 227 10.21 5.39 28.52
N ALA A 228 11.25 4.91 27.81
CA ALA A 228 11.56 5.35 26.45
C ALA A 228 10.51 4.88 25.41
N THR A 229 9.95 3.69 25.59
CA THR A 229 8.88 3.13 24.73
C THR A 229 7.52 3.78 25.01
N ALA A 230 7.23 4.20 26.25
CA ALA A 230 6.03 4.96 26.57
C ALA A 230 6.06 6.37 25.97
N GLU A 231 7.22 7.05 26.02
CA GLU A 231 7.42 8.37 25.40
C GLU A 231 7.33 8.30 23.87
N THR A 232 7.98 7.33 23.25
CA THR A 232 7.86 7.05 21.80
C THR A 232 6.41 6.78 21.41
N GLY A 233 5.71 5.95 22.19
CA GLY A 233 4.30 5.66 21.97
C GLY A 233 3.39 6.88 22.15
N ALA A 234 3.72 7.78 23.08
CA ALA A 234 2.99 9.04 23.27
C ALA A 234 3.21 9.99 22.09
N MET A 235 4.44 10.16 21.62
CA MET A 235 4.76 11.01 20.47
C MET A 235 4.07 10.54 19.20
N ILE A 236 4.03 9.22 18.94
CA ILE A 236 3.31 8.68 17.78
C ILE A 236 1.82 9.01 17.85
N ARG A 237 1.18 8.87 19.02
CA ARG A 237 -0.25 9.22 19.20
C ARG A 237 -0.49 10.72 18.98
N ASP A 238 0.43 11.56 19.42
CA ASP A 238 0.32 13.01 19.21
C ASP A 238 0.49 13.37 17.73
N ILE A 239 1.43 12.72 17.02
CA ILE A 239 1.57 12.86 15.56
C ILE A 239 0.29 12.40 14.85
N GLU A 240 -0.29 11.25 15.21
CA GLU A 240 -1.57 10.78 14.64
C GLU A 240 -2.70 11.81 14.83
N ARG A 241 -2.78 12.45 16.02
CA ARG A 241 -3.79 13.47 16.30
C ARG A 241 -3.63 14.72 15.42
N MET A 242 -2.41 15.06 14.99
CA MET A 242 -2.16 16.22 14.16
C MET A 242 -2.83 16.15 12.78
N GLU A 243 -3.18 14.96 12.26
CA GLU A 243 -3.89 14.83 10.98
C GLU A 243 -5.21 15.64 10.98
N GLN A 244 -5.94 15.62 12.10
CA GLN A 244 -7.19 16.36 12.26
C GLN A 244 -6.98 17.87 12.39
N VAL A 245 -5.79 18.29 12.85
CA VAL A 245 -5.47 19.69 13.14
C VAL A 245 -4.93 20.39 11.89
N VAL A 246 -3.96 19.79 11.19
CA VAL A 246 -3.32 20.42 10.02
C VAL A 246 -3.93 19.99 8.68
N GLY A 247 -4.83 19.01 8.70
CA GLY A 247 -5.45 18.44 7.50
C GLY A 247 -4.58 17.41 6.79
N LYS A 248 -5.24 16.51 6.05
CA LYS A 248 -4.62 15.31 5.45
C LYS A 248 -3.45 15.62 4.51
N ARG A 249 -3.52 16.72 3.75
CA ARG A 249 -2.50 17.07 2.74
C ARG A 249 -1.22 17.56 3.39
N MET A 250 -1.31 18.52 4.31
CA MET A 250 -0.19 19.00 5.11
C MET A 250 0.41 17.87 5.95
N TYR A 251 -0.43 17.07 6.60
CA TYR A 251 -0.01 15.93 7.39
C TYR A 251 0.87 14.95 6.58
N ARG A 252 0.38 14.51 5.42
CA ARG A 252 1.11 13.60 4.52
C ARG A 252 2.36 14.24 3.93
N GLY A 253 2.28 15.52 3.54
CA GLY A 253 3.41 16.26 2.99
C GLY A 253 4.56 16.38 3.99
N LEU A 254 4.26 16.70 5.25
CA LEU A 254 5.25 16.78 6.33
C LEU A 254 5.86 15.42 6.67
N LEU A 255 5.06 14.34 6.73
CA LEU A 255 5.58 12.99 6.94
C LEU A 255 6.53 12.55 5.82
N LYS A 256 6.13 12.79 4.56
CA LYS A 256 6.96 12.45 3.40
C LYS A 256 8.25 13.26 3.35
N ALA A 257 8.17 14.57 3.62
CA ALA A 257 9.32 15.48 3.54
C ALA A 257 10.34 15.26 4.67
N LEU A 258 9.88 15.03 5.89
CA LEU A 258 10.76 14.95 7.07
C LEU A 258 11.24 13.54 7.37
N ALA A 259 10.38 12.53 7.18
CA ALA A 259 10.65 11.16 7.59
C ALA A 259 10.63 10.14 6.43
N ARG A 260 10.23 10.54 5.21
CA ARG A 260 10.10 9.65 4.02
C ARG A 260 9.18 8.45 4.24
N VAL A 261 8.24 8.57 5.18
CA VAL A 261 7.23 7.56 5.49
C VAL A 261 5.83 8.12 5.25
N TRP A 262 4.85 7.23 5.25
CA TRP A 262 3.43 7.59 5.15
C TRP A 262 2.66 7.34 6.44
N ASN A 263 3.27 6.63 7.39
CA ASN A 263 2.68 6.28 8.68
C ASN A 263 3.67 6.66 9.81
N PRO A 264 3.24 7.40 10.84
CA PRO A 264 4.11 7.76 11.96
C PRO A 264 4.66 6.56 12.74
N LYS A 265 3.97 5.41 12.70
CA LYS A 265 4.43 4.16 13.32
C LYS A 265 5.71 3.61 12.69
N ASP A 266 6.02 4.02 11.47
CA ASP A 266 7.25 3.62 10.77
C ASP A 266 8.47 4.43 11.21
N ILE A 267 8.27 5.52 11.97
CA ILE A 267 9.36 6.35 12.50
C ILE A 267 9.90 5.67 13.75
N ARG A 268 11.07 5.03 13.65
CA ARG A 268 11.70 4.32 14.79
C ARG A 268 12.54 5.24 15.69
N ASP A 269 13.02 6.35 15.15
CA ASP A 269 13.89 7.29 15.86
C ASP A 269 13.06 8.33 16.64
N PRO A 270 13.14 8.36 17.99
CA PRO A 270 12.41 9.33 18.82
C PRO A 270 12.76 10.79 18.52
N ALA A 271 14.01 11.09 18.15
CA ALA A 271 14.40 12.46 17.80
C ALA A 271 13.70 12.92 16.50
N LEU A 272 13.56 11.99 15.54
CA LEU A 272 12.81 12.23 14.31
C LEU A 272 11.31 12.37 14.57
N GLN A 273 10.73 11.58 15.49
CA GLN A 273 9.33 11.73 15.91
C GLN A 273 9.08 13.13 16.50
N GLN A 274 9.92 13.56 17.45
CA GLN A 274 9.82 14.88 18.07
C GLN A 274 9.95 15.99 17.03
N LYS A 275 10.88 15.86 16.07
CA LYS A 275 11.03 16.82 14.97
C LYS A 275 9.78 16.90 14.09
N VAL A 276 9.22 15.75 13.69
CA VAL A 276 7.98 15.70 12.90
C VAL A 276 6.83 16.37 13.65
N LEU A 277 6.66 16.05 14.93
CA LEU A 277 5.61 16.64 15.77
C LEU A 277 5.78 18.16 15.88
N ALA A 278 6.99 18.66 16.12
CA ALA A 278 7.28 20.09 16.21
C ALA A 278 6.94 20.84 14.91
N HIS A 279 7.25 20.25 13.74
CA HIS A 279 6.90 20.82 12.44
C HIS A 279 5.39 20.81 12.19
N MET A 280 4.66 19.78 12.62
CA MET A 280 3.20 19.75 12.52
C MET A 280 2.56 20.81 13.44
N GLN A 281 3.07 20.98 14.66
CA GLN A 281 2.62 22.04 15.57
C GLN A 281 2.93 23.44 15.00
N ALA A 282 4.05 23.61 14.30
CA ALA A 282 4.35 24.85 13.59
C ALA A 282 3.37 25.10 12.44
N ALA A 283 2.98 24.05 11.72
CA ALA A 283 1.96 24.15 10.68
C ALA A 283 0.58 24.53 11.24
N ASP A 284 0.17 23.94 12.37
CA ASP A 284 -1.06 24.31 13.08
C ASP A 284 -1.07 25.81 13.44
N ARG A 285 0.02 26.31 14.06
CA ARG A 285 0.15 27.75 14.34
C ARG A 285 0.10 28.61 13.07
N GLY A 286 0.71 28.16 11.98
CA GLY A 286 0.68 28.87 10.70
C GLY A 286 -0.72 28.94 10.10
N LEU A 287 -1.48 27.84 10.14
CA LEU A 287 -2.86 27.78 9.65
C LEU A 287 -3.76 28.73 10.45
N ARG A 288 -3.70 28.68 11.79
CA ARG A 288 -4.46 29.63 12.64
C ARG A 288 -4.12 31.09 12.36
N ARG A 289 -2.85 31.40 12.09
CA ARG A 289 -2.43 32.76 11.72
C ARG A 289 -2.99 33.18 10.36
N ALA A 290 -2.97 32.28 9.38
CA ALA A 290 -3.57 32.53 8.07
C ALA A 290 -5.09 32.78 8.17
N GLU A 291 -5.79 32.00 9.01
CA GLU A 291 -7.22 32.20 9.30
C GLU A 291 -7.49 33.52 10.01
N ALA A 292 -6.72 33.87 11.05
CA ALA A 292 -6.87 35.16 11.73
C ALA A 292 -6.59 36.35 10.79
N ALA A 293 -5.61 36.22 9.90
CA ALA A 293 -5.32 37.24 8.89
C ALA A 293 -6.44 37.34 7.83
N ARG A 294 -7.04 36.20 7.43
CA ARG A 294 -8.24 36.18 6.57
C ARG A 294 -9.40 36.94 7.21
N ASP A 295 -9.66 36.69 8.50
CA ASP A 295 -10.79 37.28 9.21
C ASP A 295 -10.61 38.81 9.37
N LYS A 296 -9.37 39.31 9.45
CA LYS A 296 -9.05 40.75 9.45
C LYS A 296 -9.10 41.40 8.06
N THR A 297 -8.59 40.72 7.03
CA THR A 297 -8.44 41.30 5.67
C THR A 297 -9.70 41.21 4.83
N GLY A 298 -10.55 40.21 5.10
CA GLY A 298 -11.74 39.85 4.33
C GLY A 298 -11.44 38.85 3.22
N LEU A 299 -12.47 38.08 2.84
CA LEU A 299 -12.36 36.96 1.89
C LEU A 299 -11.77 37.34 0.52
N ALA A 300 -12.06 38.55 0.03
CA ALA A 300 -11.56 39.02 -1.28
C ALA A 300 -10.04 39.24 -1.29
N ALA A 301 -9.49 39.82 -0.23
CA ALA A 301 -8.04 40.02 -0.10
C ALA A 301 -7.32 38.68 0.09
N PHE A 302 -7.91 37.78 0.87
CA PHE A 302 -7.40 36.42 1.06
C PHE A 302 -7.34 35.64 -0.26
N ALA A 303 -8.42 35.65 -1.05
CA ALA A 303 -8.45 35.02 -2.37
C ALA A 303 -7.39 35.60 -3.32
N GLY A 304 -7.20 36.93 -3.30
CA GLY A 304 -6.17 37.60 -4.10
C GLY A 304 -4.74 37.17 -3.73
N VAL A 305 -4.45 36.94 -2.44
CA VAL A 305 -3.13 36.45 -2.01
C VAL A 305 -2.92 34.99 -2.43
N LEU A 306 -3.92 34.13 -2.29
CA LEU A 306 -3.84 32.74 -2.75
C LEU A 306 -3.64 32.64 -4.26
N GLN A 307 -4.36 33.45 -5.05
CA GLN A 307 -4.23 33.49 -6.51
C GLN A 307 -2.82 33.91 -6.95
N ARG A 308 -2.19 34.90 -6.28
CA ARG A 308 -0.80 35.30 -6.56
C ARG A 308 0.22 34.21 -6.23
N LEU A 309 -0.13 33.27 -5.35
CA LEU A 309 0.68 32.10 -5.02
C LEU A 309 0.31 30.88 -5.86
N ASN A 310 -0.60 31.05 -6.84
CA ASN A 310 -1.12 29.98 -7.68
C ASN A 310 -1.78 28.85 -6.87
N LEU A 311 -2.46 29.21 -5.78
CA LEU A 311 -3.20 28.31 -4.90
C LEU A 311 -4.69 28.61 -4.97
N SER A 312 -5.50 27.56 -5.03
CA SER A 312 -6.97 27.66 -5.04
C SER A 312 -7.56 27.67 -3.63
N SER A 313 -6.86 27.08 -2.65
CA SER A 313 -7.26 27.06 -1.24
C SER A 313 -6.04 26.92 -0.33
N LEU A 314 -6.20 27.29 0.95
CA LEU A 314 -5.18 27.12 1.97
C LEU A 314 -4.79 25.64 2.16
N ASP A 315 -5.76 24.73 1.99
CA ASP A 315 -5.57 23.27 2.11
C ASP A 315 -4.63 22.67 1.07
N GLN A 316 -4.26 23.42 0.02
CA GLN A 316 -3.30 22.97 -0.98
C GLN A 316 -1.85 23.07 -0.51
N ALA A 317 -1.58 23.80 0.59
CA ALA A 317 -0.25 23.83 1.19
C ALA A 317 0.09 22.44 1.74
N ASP A 318 1.19 21.85 1.25
CA ASP A 318 1.67 20.54 1.67
C ASP A 318 3.01 20.58 2.41
N ASN A 319 3.59 21.78 2.57
CA ASN A 319 4.86 21.98 3.24
C ASN A 319 4.89 23.32 4.00
N LEU A 320 5.77 23.40 5.01
CA LEU A 320 5.87 24.54 5.91
C LEU A 320 6.35 25.81 5.21
N LYS A 321 7.17 25.70 4.15
CA LYS A 321 7.69 26.85 3.40
C LYS A 321 6.55 27.57 2.67
N THR A 322 5.73 26.83 1.94
CA THR A 322 4.55 27.36 1.26
C THR A 322 3.57 27.99 2.27
N LEU A 323 3.34 27.34 3.41
CA LEU A 323 2.48 27.91 4.46
C LEU A 323 3.05 29.22 5.03
N GLN A 324 4.35 29.30 5.27
CA GLN A 324 5.00 30.51 5.77
C GLN A 324 4.88 31.66 4.76
N GLU A 325 5.08 31.40 3.48
CA GLU A 325 4.91 32.41 2.42
C GLU A 325 3.47 32.93 2.35
N ILE A 326 2.46 32.07 2.53
CA ILE A 326 1.05 32.46 2.62
C ILE A 326 0.83 33.37 3.83
N VAL A 327 1.26 32.95 5.02
CA VAL A 327 1.06 33.69 6.27
C VAL A 327 1.69 35.08 6.19
N VAL A 328 2.94 35.19 5.75
CA VAL A 328 3.64 36.49 5.66
C VAL A 328 2.91 37.44 4.69
N LYS A 329 2.47 36.95 3.53
CA LYS A 329 1.76 37.79 2.56
C LYS A 329 0.37 38.20 3.05
N LEU A 330 -0.33 37.33 3.78
CA LEU A 330 -1.63 37.64 4.38
C LEU A 330 -1.52 38.65 5.51
N GLU A 331 -0.52 38.50 6.39
CA GLU A 331 -0.30 39.43 7.50
C GLU A 331 0.15 40.81 7.00
N ALA A 332 1.00 40.86 5.96
CA ALA A 332 1.37 42.13 5.32
C ALA A 332 0.15 42.83 4.69
N ALA A 333 -0.75 42.07 4.05
CA ALA A 333 -2.01 42.62 3.55
C ALA A 333 -2.97 43.07 4.65
N ALA A 334 -2.93 42.42 5.82
CA ALA A 334 -3.71 42.78 7.01
C ALA A 334 -3.21 44.06 7.68
N ALA A 335 -1.90 44.31 7.67
CA ALA A 335 -1.29 45.49 8.26
C ALA A 335 -1.41 46.75 7.39
N ALA A 336 -1.73 46.60 6.10
CA ALA A 336 -1.90 47.71 5.15
C ALA A 336 -3.34 48.29 5.13
N LYS A 337 -4.23 47.77 5.99
CA LYS A 337 -5.61 48.24 6.22
C LYS A 337 -5.71 48.90 7.58
#